data_AF-A0A4R1PJL4-F1
#
_entry.id   AF-A0A4R1PJL4-F1
#
_cell.length_a   1.000
_cell.length_b   1.000
_cell.length_c   1.000
_cell.angle_alpha   90.00
_cell.angle_beta   90.00
_cell.angle_gamma   90.00
#
_symmetry.space_group_name_H-M   'P 1'
#
loop_
_entity.id
_entity.type
_entity.pdbx_description
1 polymer ?
#
loop_
_entity_poly.entity_id
_entity_poly.type
_entity_poly.pdbx_seq_one_letter_code
_entity_poly.pdbx_strand_id
1 'polypeptide(L)'
;MTNIVQLRNTGGFTRMDNELYEALIGADLSGRELRVALAVHRFTAGYNTETARIPAATIASLANLARENVSRIIGELIRQRVLYRAGGSKAPIGISPVSEWKIDPKHEDKKAKPETTLSVKSDTSLVSFPTHIKDSKDINSLTGVVDAERQPEQQPAEVPEAKPVRQKSSMPACPHQAIVDLYHEILPELPAVAILNDTRKRHLQSRWRENAVHRDLDFWREYFGMVKASAFLTGKVAGRMGAKPFRASFDWLINASNFVKVVEGNYHA
;
A
#
# COMPACT_ATOMS: atom_id res chain seq x y z
N MET A 1 17.30 -9.14 -47.23
CA MET A 1 17.25 -7.86 -46.48
C MET A 1 17.93 -8.08 -45.16
N THR A 2 19.08 -7.46 -44.92
CA THR A 2 19.84 -7.62 -43.67
C THR A 2 19.12 -6.93 -42.52
N ASN A 3 18.65 -7.70 -41.55
CA ASN A 3 17.91 -7.24 -40.37
C ASN A 3 18.88 -6.76 -39.28
N ILE A 4 19.88 -5.96 -39.66
CA ILE A 4 20.91 -5.45 -38.76
C ILE A 4 20.57 -3.99 -38.44
N VAL A 5 19.97 -3.79 -37.26
CA VAL A 5 19.68 -2.45 -36.74
C VAL A 5 20.90 -1.95 -35.99
N GLN A 6 21.55 -0.92 -36.52
CA GLN A 6 22.64 -0.23 -35.82
C GLN A 6 22.04 0.55 -34.65
N LEU A 7 22.42 0.16 -33.42
CA LEU A 7 22.00 0.88 -32.21
C LEU A 7 22.75 2.22 -32.14
N ARG A 8 22.03 3.31 -31.91
CA ARG A 8 22.62 4.64 -31.71
C ARG A 8 23.54 4.63 -30.49
N ASN A 9 24.81 4.99 -30.67
CA ASN A 9 25.79 5.10 -29.58
C ASN A 9 25.72 6.45 -28.81
N THR A 10 24.76 7.31 -29.15
CA THR A 10 24.71 8.71 -28.67
C THR A 10 23.67 8.98 -27.58
N GLY A 11 22.97 7.96 -27.09
CA GLY A 11 22.11 8.10 -25.90
C GLY A 11 22.97 8.03 -24.64
N GLY A 12 23.01 9.11 -23.84
CA GLY A 12 23.70 9.08 -22.56
C GLY A 12 23.22 7.92 -21.67
N PHE A 13 24.16 7.26 -20.98
CA PHE A 13 23.90 6.12 -20.12
C PHE A 13 23.98 6.50 -18.64
N THR A 14 23.17 5.85 -17.82
CA THR A 14 23.29 5.91 -16.35
C THR A 14 24.00 4.65 -15.90
N ARG A 15 25.13 4.81 -15.21
CA ARG A 15 25.85 3.67 -14.62
C ARG A 15 25.09 3.18 -13.38
N MET A 16 24.95 1.87 -13.25
CA MET A 16 24.32 1.21 -12.12
C MET A 16 25.21 0.05 -11.70
N ASP A 17 25.45 -0.09 -10.39
CA ASP A 17 26.24 -1.20 -9.86
C ASP A 17 25.49 -2.52 -10.09
N ASN A 18 26.21 -3.57 -10.49
CA ASN A 18 25.61 -4.86 -10.79
C ASN A 18 24.89 -5.45 -9.57
N GLU A 19 25.45 -5.29 -8.37
CA GLU A 19 24.83 -5.73 -7.12
C GLU A 19 23.48 -5.04 -6.89
N LEU A 20 23.42 -3.72 -7.12
CA LEU A 20 22.17 -2.97 -7.04
C LEU A 20 21.17 -3.39 -8.12
N TYR A 21 21.64 -3.64 -9.34
CA TYR A 21 20.79 -4.07 -10.45
C TYR A 21 20.18 -5.45 -10.20
N GLU A 22 20.99 -6.42 -9.76
CA GLU A 22 20.54 -7.76 -9.40
C GLU A 22 19.57 -7.73 -8.20
N ALA A 23 19.87 -6.90 -7.19
CA ALA A 23 18.97 -6.70 -6.06
C ALA A 23 17.62 -6.13 -6.48
N LEU A 24 17.59 -5.15 -7.38
CA LEU A 24 16.34 -4.58 -7.90
C LEU A 24 15.52 -5.59 -8.72
N ILE A 25 16.18 -6.54 -9.40
CA ILE A 25 15.51 -7.62 -10.15
C ILE A 25 14.90 -8.65 -9.20
N GLY A 26 15.65 -9.07 -8.17
CA GLY A 26 15.19 -10.09 -7.22
C GLY A 26 14.26 -9.58 -6.13
N ALA A 27 14.20 -8.26 -5.94
CA ALA A 27 13.38 -7.62 -4.93
C ALA A 27 11.87 -7.74 -5.21
N ASP A 28 11.09 -8.09 -4.18
CA ASP A 28 9.62 -8.13 -4.21
C ASP A 28 8.99 -6.71 -4.13
N LEU A 29 9.49 -5.81 -4.98
CA LEU A 29 8.96 -4.46 -5.13
C LEU A 29 7.78 -4.47 -6.10
N SER A 30 6.76 -3.67 -5.79
CA SER A 30 5.71 -3.41 -6.78
C SER A 30 6.33 -2.71 -7.99
N GLY A 31 5.81 -2.97 -9.20
CA GLY A 31 6.23 -2.23 -10.39
C GLY A 31 6.17 -0.70 -10.24
N ARG A 32 5.31 -0.17 -9.35
CA ARG A 32 5.28 1.27 -9.00
C ARG A 32 6.45 1.70 -8.12
N GLU A 33 6.82 0.89 -7.14
CA GLU A 33 7.97 1.12 -6.27
C GLU A 33 9.28 1.01 -7.05
N LEU A 34 9.41 -0.02 -7.88
CA LEU A 34 10.58 -0.21 -8.74
C LEU A 34 10.81 1.01 -9.66
N ARG A 35 9.75 1.54 -10.28
CA ARG A 35 9.84 2.77 -11.09
C ARG A 35 10.32 3.98 -10.29
N VAL A 36 9.85 4.12 -9.05
CA VAL A 36 10.28 5.22 -8.18
C VAL A 36 11.73 5.04 -7.75
N ALA A 37 12.16 3.82 -7.40
CA ALA A 37 13.56 3.51 -7.07
C ALA A 37 14.50 3.80 -8.26
N LEU A 38 14.14 3.35 -9.47
CA LEU A 38 14.90 3.65 -10.69
C LEU A 38 14.91 5.14 -11.04
N ALA A 39 13.81 5.86 -10.81
CA ALA A 39 13.76 7.31 -11.00
C ALA A 39 14.72 8.03 -10.03
N VAL A 40 14.76 7.62 -8.76
CA VAL A 40 15.71 8.16 -7.78
C VAL A 40 17.15 7.80 -8.18
N HIS A 41 17.42 6.57 -8.64
CA HIS A 41 18.72 6.17 -9.17
C HIS A 41 19.18 7.08 -10.33
N ARG A 42 18.26 7.39 -11.26
CA ARG A 42 18.54 8.25 -12.41
C ARG A 42 18.96 9.67 -12.00
N PHE A 43 18.39 10.20 -10.91
CA PHE A 43 18.73 11.53 -10.40
C PHE A 43 19.92 11.57 -9.44
N THR A 44 20.39 10.40 -8.98
CA THR A 44 21.56 10.26 -8.10
C THR A 44 22.78 9.83 -8.92
N ALA A 45 22.92 8.52 -9.17
CA ALA A 45 24.04 7.96 -9.94
C ALA A 45 24.13 8.55 -11.36
N GLY A 46 23.00 8.89 -11.98
CA GLY A 46 22.99 9.55 -13.30
C GLY A 46 23.58 10.98 -13.31
N TYR A 47 23.75 11.59 -12.14
CA TYR A 47 24.46 12.87 -11.94
C TYR A 47 25.74 12.67 -11.10
N ASN A 48 26.21 11.42 -10.98
CA ASN A 48 27.39 11.04 -10.21
C ASN A 48 27.36 11.55 -8.75
N THR A 49 26.18 11.53 -8.12
CA THR A 49 25.97 11.99 -6.74
C THR A 49 25.22 10.92 -5.94
N GLU A 50 25.63 10.64 -4.70
CA GLU A 50 24.99 9.61 -3.86
C GLU A 50 23.59 9.99 -3.36
N THR A 51 23.38 11.28 -3.08
CA THR A 51 22.08 11.81 -2.65
C THR A 51 21.70 13.04 -3.46
N ALA A 52 20.42 13.18 -3.77
CA ALA A 52 19.92 14.32 -4.53
C ALA A 52 18.63 14.88 -3.93
N ARG A 53 18.47 16.21 -3.97
CA ARG A 53 17.22 16.86 -3.60
C ARG A 53 16.27 16.87 -4.80
N ILE A 54 15.39 15.87 -4.86
CA ILE A 54 14.52 15.65 -6.01
C ILE A 54 13.07 16.03 -5.66
N PRO A 55 12.44 16.95 -6.41
CA PRO A 55 11.02 17.24 -6.24
C PRO A 55 10.15 16.01 -6.57
N ALA A 56 9.13 15.75 -5.76
CA ALA A 56 8.21 14.64 -6.01
C ALA A 56 7.49 14.74 -7.38
N ALA A 57 7.28 15.96 -7.89
CA ALA A 57 6.71 16.19 -9.21
C ALA A 57 7.61 15.66 -10.35
N THR A 58 8.93 15.80 -10.20
CA THR A 58 9.90 15.32 -11.19
C THR A 58 9.92 13.79 -11.24
N ILE A 59 9.91 13.14 -10.07
CA ILE A 59 9.81 11.67 -9.95
C ILE A 59 8.47 11.19 -10.53
N ALA A 60 7.38 11.90 -10.23
CA ALA A 60 6.04 11.59 -10.75
C ALA A 60 6.00 11.60 -12.28
N SER A 61 6.58 12.65 -12.89
CA SER A 61 6.68 12.75 -14.35
C SER A 61 7.53 11.63 -14.95
N LEU A 62 8.66 11.28 -14.35
CA LEU A 62 9.57 10.25 -14.87
C LEU A 62 8.99 8.84 -14.69
N ALA A 63 8.34 8.57 -13.57
CA ALA A 63 7.76 7.27 -13.25
C ALA A 63 6.37 7.06 -13.89
N ASN A 64 5.77 8.12 -14.44
CA ASN A 64 4.39 8.16 -14.92
C ASN A 64 3.36 7.81 -13.82
N LEU A 65 3.47 8.47 -12.68
CA LEU A 65 2.61 8.28 -11.50
C LEU A 65 2.00 9.62 -11.05
N ALA A 66 0.83 9.57 -10.41
CA ALA A 66 0.30 10.74 -9.70
C ALA A 66 1.20 11.14 -8.51
N ARG A 67 1.41 12.45 -8.32
CA ARG A 67 2.34 13.00 -7.30
C ARG A 67 2.07 12.48 -5.88
N GLU A 68 0.80 12.30 -5.53
CA GLU A 68 0.36 11.78 -4.23
C GLU A 68 0.87 10.36 -3.94
N ASN A 69 0.94 9.52 -4.97
CA ASN A 69 1.38 8.15 -4.84
C ASN A 69 2.89 8.06 -4.66
N VAL A 70 3.64 8.96 -5.30
CA VAL A 70 5.10 9.03 -5.16
C VAL A 70 5.51 9.28 -3.71
N SER A 71 4.88 10.23 -3.01
CA SER A 71 5.20 10.50 -1.61
C SER A 71 4.95 9.28 -0.71
N ARG A 72 3.85 8.56 -0.94
CA ARG A 72 3.53 7.32 -0.21
C ARG A 72 4.55 6.23 -0.48
N ILE A 73 4.90 6.02 -1.76
CA ILE A 73 5.88 5.02 -2.20
C ILE A 73 7.28 5.33 -1.65
N ILE A 74 7.72 6.59 -1.67
CA ILE A 74 9.01 6.97 -1.08
C ILE A 74 9.03 6.66 0.42
N GLY A 75 7.94 6.92 1.14
CA GLY A 75 7.83 6.56 2.55
C GLY A 75 7.92 5.04 2.79
N GLU A 76 7.34 4.24 1.90
CA GLU A 76 7.41 2.78 1.98
C GLU A 76 8.81 2.26 1.66
N LEU A 77 9.44 2.75 0.60
CA LEU A 77 10.81 2.39 0.24
C LEU A 77 11.84 2.78 1.32
N ILE A 78 11.60 3.87 2.05
CA ILE A 78 12.43 4.25 3.21
C ILE A 78 12.23 3.28 4.38
N ARG A 79 10.98 2.84 4.61
CA ARG A 79 10.69 1.83 5.64
C ARG A 79 11.37 0.51 5.33
N GLN A 80 11.31 0.09 4.06
CA GLN A 80 11.97 -1.11 3.55
C GLN A 80 13.48 -0.96 3.36
N ARG A 81 14.06 0.18 3.76
CA ARG A 81 15.49 0.49 3.65
C ARG A 81 16.06 0.44 2.24
N VAL A 82 15.23 0.46 1.21
CA VAL A 82 15.69 0.57 -0.20
C VAL A 82 16.19 1.98 -0.50
N LEU A 83 15.51 2.99 0.08
CA LEU A 83 15.92 4.39 0.01
C LEU A 83 16.28 4.91 1.39
N TYR A 84 17.17 5.90 1.44
CA TYR A 84 17.44 6.66 2.66
C TYR A 84 17.33 8.16 2.42
N ARG A 85 17.19 8.90 3.52
CA ARG A 85 17.19 10.37 3.52
C ARG A 85 18.27 10.88 4.45
N ALA A 86 19.10 11.79 3.96
CA ALA A 86 20.14 12.44 4.74
C ALA A 86 19.55 13.59 5.59
N GLY A 87 18.66 13.25 6.54
CA GLY A 87 18.02 14.19 7.45
C GLY A 87 16.48 14.17 7.41
N GLY A 88 15.85 15.34 7.45
CA GLY A 88 14.40 15.49 7.61
C GLY A 88 13.55 15.18 6.36
N SER A 89 12.25 15.49 6.44
CA SER A 89 11.26 15.16 5.40
C SER A 89 11.46 15.84 4.04
N LYS A 90 12.35 16.83 3.93
CA LYS A 90 12.73 17.50 2.67
C LYS A 90 14.21 17.33 2.33
N ALA A 91 14.91 16.43 3.04
CA ALA A 91 16.31 16.16 2.84
C ALA A 91 16.57 15.45 1.49
N PRO A 92 17.83 15.49 1.00
CA PRO A 92 18.27 14.70 -0.13
C PRO A 92 17.97 13.20 0.05
N ILE A 93 17.59 12.55 -1.05
CA ILE A 93 17.23 11.14 -1.09
C ILE A 93 18.33 10.38 -1.85
N GLY A 94 18.72 9.21 -1.34
CA GLY A 94 19.67 8.29 -1.95
C GLY A 94 19.18 6.84 -1.91
N ILE A 95 19.90 5.95 -2.57
CA ILE A 95 19.65 4.50 -2.55
C ILE A 95 20.55 3.87 -1.49
N SER A 96 19.98 3.09 -0.59
CA SER A 96 20.75 2.43 0.46
C SER A 96 21.53 1.24 -0.09
N PRO A 97 22.66 0.85 0.54
CA PRO A 97 23.36 -0.38 0.21
C PRO A 97 22.43 -1.60 0.28
N VAL A 98 22.62 -2.55 -0.65
CA VAL A 98 21.75 -3.75 -0.78
C VAL A 98 21.68 -4.56 0.51
N SER A 99 22.78 -4.62 1.26
CA SER A 99 22.86 -5.31 2.55
C SER A 99 21.89 -4.78 3.62
N GLU A 100 21.40 -3.55 3.48
CA GLU A 100 20.49 -2.94 4.46
C GLU A 100 19.01 -3.17 4.15
N TRP A 101 18.69 -3.74 2.99
CA TRP A 101 17.31 -3.82 2.50
C TRP A 101 16.46 -4.77 3.35
N LYS A 102 15.28 -4.29 3.72
CA LYS A 102 14.28 -5.02 4.52
C LYS A 102 12.95 -4.99 3.79
N ILE A 103 12.91 -5.67 2.65
CA ILE A 103 11.71 -5.73 1.83
C ILE A 103 10.75 -6.70 2.50
N ASP A 104 9.63 -6.17 2.98
CA ASP A 104 8.56 -6.99 3.51
C ASP A 104 7.96 -7.81 2.37
N PRO A 105 7.80 -9.14 2.53
CA PRO A 105 7.16 -9.96 1.52
C PRO A 105 5.74 -9.42 1.35
N LYS A 106 5.41 -9.04 0.12
CA LYS A 106 4.02 -8.66 -0.14
C LYS A 106 3.23 -9.93 -0.03
N HIS A 107 2.26 -9.94 0.88
CA HIS A 107 1.22 -10.95 0.81
C HIS A 107 0.60 -10.81 -0.58
N GLU A 108 0.99 -11.70 -1.48
CA GLU A 108 0.15 -12.17 -2.55
C GLU A 108 -1.06 -12.77 -1.85
N ASP A 109 -1.96 -11.90 -1.39
CA ASP A 109 -3.35 -12.25 -1.32
C ASP A 109 -3.60 -12.80 -2.71
N LYS A 110 -3.71 -14.12 -2.82
CA LYS A 110 -4.52 -14.77 -3.83
C LYS A 110 -5.89 -14.15 -3.65
N LYS A 111 -6.06 -12.92 -4.16
CA LYS A 111 -7.35 -12.30 -4.31
C LYS A 111 -8.04 -13.27 -5.23
N ALA A 112 -8.90 -14.10 -4.65
CA ALA A 112 -9.94 -14.78 -5.38
C ALA A 112 -10.45 -13.74 -6.36
N LYS A 113 -10.27 -14.05 -7.65
CA LYS A 113 -10.59 -13.21 -8.79
C LYS A 113 -11.86 -12.42 -8.45
N PRO A 114 -11.83 -11.07 -8.39
CA PRO A 114 -13.08 -10.36 -8.15
C PRO A 114 -14.04 -10.82 -9.24
N GLU A 115 -15.17 -11.40 -8.84
CA GLU A 115 -16.25 -11.74 -9.77
C GLU A 115 -16.71 -10.44 -10.40
N THR A 116 -16.14 -10.12 -11.57
CA THR A 116 -16.59 -9.02 -12.40
C THR A 116 -18.01 -9.38 -12.84
N THR A 117 -18.99 -8.65 -12.31
CA THR A 117 -20.36 -8.65 -12.81
C THR A 117 -20.36 -8.19 -14.27
N LEU A 118 -20.55 -9.14 -15.18
CA LEU A 118 -21.10 -9.05 -16.54
C LEU A 118 -20.99 -7.67 -17.24
N SER A 119 -20.11 -7.55 -18.25
CA SER A 119 -20.49 -7.11 -19.60
C SER A 119 -19.31 -7.22 -20.59
N VAL A 120 -19.63 -7.75 -21.79
CA VAL A 120 -18.81 -7.98 -22.99
C VAL A 120 -17.77 -9.11 -22.90
N LYS A 121 -18.10 -10.24 -23.53
CA LYS A 121 -17.13 -11.25 -23.94
C LYS A 121 -16.22 -10.65 -25.02
N SER A 122 -14.97 -10.33 -24.70
CA SER A 122 -13.95 -10.14 -25.72
C SER A 122 -13.46 -11.52 -26.17
N ASP A 123 -13.96 -11.94 -27.32
CA ASP A 123 -13.51 -13.12 -28.04
C ASP A 123 -12.02 -12.97 -28.37
N THR A 124 -11.17 -13.64 -27.61
CA THR A 124 -9.75 -13.83 -27.95
C THR A 124 -9.45 -15.32 -27.90
N SER A 125 -10.24 -16.07 -28.67
CA SER A 125 -10.09 -17.51 -28.90
C SER A 125 -8.92 -17.88 -29.82
N LEU A 126 -7.97 -16.97 -30.10
CA LEU A 126 -6.82 -17.25 -30.97
C LEU A 126 -5.49 -16.70 -30.44
N VAL A 127 -5.14 -16.97 -29.18
CA VAL A 127 -3.73 -16.94 -28.79
C VAL A 127 -3.42 -18.24 -28.06
N SER A 128 -2.75 -19.15 -28.77
CA SER A 128 -2.15 -20.36 -28.21
C SER A 128 -1.27 -19.93 -27.03
N PHE A 129 -1.55 -20.47 -25.83
CA PHE A 129 -0.65 -20.36 -24.70
C PHE A 129 0.74 -20.82 -25.14
N PRO A 130 1.82 -20.05 -24.91
CA PRO A 130 3.16 -20.58 -25.04
C PRO A 130 3.30 -21.76 -24.07
N THR A 131 3.39 -22.96 -24.63
CA THR A 131 3.74 -24.17 -23.88
C THR A 131 5.08 -23.93 -23.21
N HIS A 132 5.10 -24.15 -21.92
CA HIS A 132 6.26 -24.23 -21.03
C HIS A 132 7.44 -24.95 -21.72
N ILE A 133 8.41 -24.22 -22.28
CA ILE A 133 9.65 -24.82 -22.80
C ILE A 133 10.60 -25.00 -21.63
N LYS A 134 10.53 -26.19 -21.02
CA LYS A 134 11.55 -26.72 -20.13
C LYS A 134 12.59 -27.41 -21.00
N ASP A 135 13.49 -26.65 -21.59
CA ASP A 135 14.67 -27.23 -22.24
C ASP A 135 15.77 -27.38 -21.17
N SER A 136 15.71 -28.53 -20.50
CA SER A 136 16.91 -29.16 -19.96
C SER A 136 17.80 -29.55 -21.13
N LYS A 137 19.04 -29.05 -21.15
CA LYS A 137 20.10 -29.69 -21.92
C LYS A 137 21.42 -29.64 -21.16
N ASP A 138 21.69 -30.78 -20.55
CA ASP A 138 22.96 -31.42 -20.25
C ASP A 138 24.23 -30.63 -20.63
N ILE A 139 25.04 -30.33 -19.62
CA ILE A 139 26.49 -30.28 -19.78
C ILE A 139 27.09 -31.34 -18.86
N ASN A 140 27.93 -32.14 -19.51
CA ASN A 140 28.48 -33.41 -19.11
C ASN A 140 29.38 -33.33 -17.87
N SER A 141 29.33 -34.39 -17.07
CA SER A 141 30.26 -34.71 -15.98
C SER A 141 31.68 -34.88 -16.52
N LEU A 142 32.69 -34.31 -15.84
CA LEU A 142 33.92 -35.03 -15.55
C LEU A 142 34.62 -34.45 -14.31
N THR A 143 34.90 -35.39 -13.40
CA THR A 143 35.54 -35.36 -12.08
C THR A 143 36.94 -34.72 -12.02
N GLY A 144 37.25 -34.11 -10.87
CA GLY A 144 38.59 -33.74 -10.43
C GLY A 144 38.62 -33.51 -8.91
N VAL A 145 38.99 -34.57 -8.19
CA VAL A 145 39.00 -34.77 -6.73
C VAL A 145 40.02 -33.86 -6.01
N VAL A 146 39.65 -33.26 -4.88
CA VAL A 146 40.54 -33.17 -3.69
C VAL A 146 39.71 -33.23 -2.40
N ASP A 147 40.02 -34.25 -1.61
CA ASP A 147 39.57 -34.57 -0.26
C ASP A 147 39.84 -33.47 0.78
N ALA A 148 38.90 -33.33 1.72
CA ALA A 148 39.21 -33.12 3.14
C ALA A 148 37.95 -33.36 3.99
N GLU A 149 37.77 -34.61 4.45
CA GLU A 149 36.92 -34.90 5.60
C GLU A 149 37.48 -34.24 6.87
N ARG A 150 36.60 -33.67 7.71
CA ARG A 150 36.46 -33.98 9.16
C ARG A 150 35.50 -32.99 9.85
N GLN A 151 34.29 -33.44 10.15
CA GLN A 151 33.53 -33.11 11.38
C GLN A 151 33.82 -34.21 12.43
N PRO A 152 33.48 -34.13 13.74
CA PRO A 152 32.46 -33.30 14.45
C PRO A 152 33.03 -32.66 15.76
N GLU A 153 32.36 -31.88 16.62
CA GLU A 153 31.24 -32.18 17.54
C GLU A 153 30.86 -30.92 18.38
N GLN A 154 29.55 -30.78 18.66
CA GLN A 154 28.86 -30.40 19.92
C GLN A 154 29.03 -29.03 20.66
N GLN A 155 27.84 -28.44 20.94
CA GLN A 155 27.44 -27.42 21.96
C GLN A 155 27.74 -27.89 23.41
N PRO A 156 27.50 -27.16 24.55
CA PRO A 156 26.61 -25.99 24.78
C PRO A 156 27.02 -24.93 25.87
N ALA A 157 26.42 -23.72 25.84
CA ALA A 157 26.12 -22.83 26.99
C ALA A 157 25.35 -21.58 26.45
N GLU A 158 24.09 -21.27 26.76
CA GLU A 158 23.40 -20.83 28.01
C GLU A 158 22.97 -19.33 27.93
N VAL A 159 21.85 -19.03 28.60
CA VAL A 159 21.22 -17.73 28.96
C VAL A 159 20.22 -17.07 27.97
N PRO A 160 18.92 -16.96 28.36
CA PRO A 160 17.90 -16.22 27.61
C PRO A 160 17.87 -14.74 28.03
N GLU A 161 18.26 -13.84 27.12
CA GLU A 161 18.05 -12.40 27.33
C GLU A 161 16.74 -11.90 26.70
N ALA A 162 16.05 -11.09 27.49
CA ALA A 162 14.70 -10.62 27.32
C ALA A 162 14.52 -9.68 26.11
N LYS A 163 13.45 -9.90 25.34
CA LYS A 163 12.94 -8.96 24.33
C LYS A 163 12.44 -7.69 25.02
N PRO A 164 12.74 -6.47 24.50
CA PRO A 164 12.13 -5.26 25.05
C PRO A 164 10.64 -5.26 24.74
N VAL A 165 9.83 -5.32 25.79
CA VAL A 165 8.38 -5.19 25.76
C VAL A 165 8.05 -3.78 25.26
N ARG A 166 7.52 -3.67 24.03
CA ARG A 166 6.83 -2.45 23.58
C ARG A 166 5.67 -2.20 24.54
N GLN A 167 5.75 -1.10 25.29
CA GLN A 167 4.65 -0.60 26.11
C GLN A 167 3.42 -0.45 25.21
N LYS A 168 2.47 -1.38 25.34
CA LYS A 168 1.11 -1.17 24.83
C LYS A 168 0.52 -0.08 25.71
N SER A 169 0.43 1.14 25.19
CA SER A 169 -0.49 2.12 25.77
C SER A 169 -1.87 1.46 25.77
N SER A 170 -2.41 1.24 26.98
CA SER A 170 -3.71 0.66 27.22
C SER A 170 -4.79 1.64 26.74
N MET A 171 -4.96 1.73 25.42
CA MET A 171 -6.06 2.46 24.82
C MET A 171 -7.30 1.56 24.87
N PRO A 172 -8.45 2.05 25.34
CA PRO A 172 -9.67 1.26 25.39
C PRO A 172 -10.02 0.77 23.99
N ALA A 173 -10.28 -0.53 23.87
CA ALA A 173 -10.71 -1.13 22.61
C ALA A 173 -11.98 -0.41 22.12
N CYS A 174 -12.04 -0.10 20.83
CA CYS A 174 -13.22 0.53 20.25
C CYS A 174 -14.38 -0.48 20.32
N PRO A 175 -15.54 -0.14 20.91
CA PRO A 175 -16.70 -1.02 20.96
C PRO A 175 -17.42 -0.98 19.60
N HIS A 176 -16.87 -1.64 18.59
CA HIS A 176 -17.39 -1.57 17.21
C HIS A 176 -18.85 -2.01 17.10
N GLN A 177 -19.23 -3.08 17.81
CA GLN A 177 -20.58 -3.63 17.73
C GLN A 177 -21.61 -2.66 18.34
N ALA A 178 -21.32 -2.11 19.52
CA ALA A 178 -22.23 -1.16 20.19
C ALA A 178 -22.53 0.07 19.32
N ILE A 179 -21.54 0.59 18.59
CA ILE A 179 -21.75 1.75 17.69
C ILE A 179 -22.61 1.36 16.48
N VAL A 180 -22.50 0.13 15.98
CA VAL A 180 -23.37 -0.35 14.89
C VAL A 180 -24.79 -0.59 15.39
N ASP A 181 -24.96 -1.12 16.59
CA ASP A 181 -26.27 -1.33 17.20
C ASP A 181 -26.98 0.02 17.40
N LEU A 182 -26.25 1.05 17.87
CA LEU A 182 -26.76 2.43 17.95
C LEU A 182 -27.16 3.00 16.57
N TYR A 183 -26.39 2.70 15.53
CA TYR A 183 -26.73 3.11 14.17
C TYR A 183 -28.07 2.49 13.72
N HIS A 184 -28.27 1.18 13.96
CA HIS A 184 -29.52 0.49 13.62
C HIS A 184 -30.71 0.97 14.48
N GLU A 185 -30.48 1.25 15.77
CA GLU A 185 -31.49 1.77 16.69
C GLU A 185 -31.99 3.15 16.27
N ILE A 186 -31.08 4.07 15.95
CA ILE A 186 -31.41 5.48 15.74
C ILE A 186 -31.86 5.75 14.30
N LEU A 187 -31.27 5.05 13.32
CA LEU A 187 -31.42 5.28 11.88
C LEU A 187 -31.97 4.04 11.13
N PRO A 188 -33.15 3.51 11.47
CA PRO A 188 -33.73 2.35 10.79
C PRO A 188 -34.13 2.65 9.32
N GLU A 189 -34.24 3.93 8.95
CA GLU A 189 -34.58 4.37 7.59
C GLU A 189 -33.40 4.31 6.60
N LEU A 190 -32.17 4.13 7.11
CA LEU A 190 -30.95 4.05 6.31
C LEU A 190 -30.55 2.58 6.03
N PRO A 191 -29.69 2.34 5.01
CA PRO A 191 -29.23 0.99 4.69
C PRO A 191 -28.50 0.33 5.86
N ALA A 192 -29.03 -0.81 6.34
CA ALA A 192 -28.46 -1.54 7.46
C ALA A 192 -27.07 -2.13 7.13
N VAL A 193 -26.17 -2.08 8.10
CA VAL A 193 -24.87 -2.76 8.07
C VAL A 193 -25.05 -4.27 8.21
N ALA A 194 -24.92 -5.03 7.10
CA ALA A 194 -24.98 -6.49 7.14
C ALA A 194 -23.64 -7.16 7.54
N ILE A 195 -22.51 -6.58 7.14
CA ILE A 195 -21.17 -7.15 7.39
C ILE A 195 -20.24 -6.07 7.95
N LEU A 196 -19.69 -6.31 9.13
CA LEU A 196 -18.66 -5.47 9.73
C LEU A 196 -17.26 -5.95 9.28
N ASN A 197 -16.83 -5.52 8.09
CA ASN A 197 -15.52 -5.88 7.54
C ASN A 197 -14.35 -5.15 8.25
N ASP A 198 -13.12 -5.60 8.01
CA ASP A 198 -11.93 -5.02 8.66
C ASP A 198 -11.68 -3.56 8.29
N THR A 199 -12.09 -3.13 7.09
CA THR A 199 -11.99 -1.72 6.66
C THR A 199 -12.89 -0.81 7.50
N ARG A 200 -14.16 -1.21 7.70
CA ARG A 200 -15.13 -0.52 8.58
C ARG A 200 -14.60 -0.43 10.01
N LYS A 201 -14.07 -1.54 10.53
CA LYS A 201 -13.45 -1.58 11.86
C LYS A 201 -12.28 -0.60 11.98
N ARG A 202 -11.41 -0.52 10.97
CA ARG A 202 -10.28 0.42 10.94
C ARG A 202 -10.74 1.88 10.88
N HIS A 203 -11.72 2.20 10.05
CA HIS A 203 -12.26 3.57 9.96
C HIS A 203 -12.89 4.00 11.28
N LEU A 204 -13.70 3.13 11.89
CA LEU A 204 -14.32 3.41 13.19
C LEU A 204 -13.27 3.53 14.30
N GLN A 205 -12.28 2.65 14.32
CA GLN A 205 -11.15 2.72 15.25
C GLN A 205 -10.34 4.02 15.08
N SER A 206 -10.22 4.54 13.86
CA SER A 206 -9.61 5.84 13.59
C SER A 206 -10.43 6.96 14.22
N ARG A 207 -11.76 7.01 13.98
CA ARG A 207 -12.64 8.02 14.58
C ARG A 207 -12.57 7.99 16.11
N TRP A 208 -12.58 6.79 16.68
CA TRP A 208 -12.48 6.54 18.12
C TRP A 208 -11.16 7.06 18.73
N ARG A 209 -10.05 6.98 17.98
CA ARG A 209 -8.73 7.40 18.49
C ARG A 209 -8.45 8.88 18.31
N GLU A 210 -9.15 9.55 17.40
CA GLU A 210 -8.85 10.93 17.02
C GLU A 210 -9.18 11.95 18.11
N ASN A 211 -10.26 11.76 18.86
CA ASN A 211 -10.65 12.67 19.92
C ASN A 211 -11.08 11.88 21.17
N ALA A 212 -10.80 12.44 22.36
CA ALA A 212 -11.31 11.89 23.61
C ALA A 212 -12.84 11.85 23.64
N VAL A 213 -13.50 12.85 23.04
CA VAL A 213 -14.96 12.95 23.00
C VAL A 213 -15.60 11.82 22.18
N HIS A 214 -14.93 11.33 21.13
CA HIS A 214 -15.45 10.24 20.29
C HIS A 214 -15.37 8.87 20.97
N ARG A 215 -14.71 8.77 22.13
CA ARG A 215 -14.56 7.53 22.92
C ARG A 215 -15.74 7.29 23.86
N ASP A 216 -16.85 7.96 23.61
CA ASP A 216 -18.07 7.85 24.38
C ASP A 216 -19.23 7.43 23.47
N LEU A 217 -20.06 6.49 23.93
CA LEU A 217 -21.23 6.03 23.20
C LEU A 217 -22.33 7.09 23.13
N ASP A 218 -22.40 7.98 24.14
CA ASP A 218 -23.38 9.06 24.15
C ASP A 218 -23.12 10.06 23.02
N PHE A 219 -21.85 10.35 22.74
CA PHE A 219 -21.47 11.13 21.56
C PHE A 219 -21.94 10.49 20.25
N TRP A 220 -21.81 9.17 20.10
CA TRP A 220 -22.28 8.48 18.88
C TRP A 220 -23.80 8.51 18.76
N ARG A 221 -24.53 8.45 19.88
CA ARG A 221 -25.98 8.62 19.93
C ARG A 221 -26.39 10.02 19.47
N GLU A 222 -25.73 11.06 19.96
CA GLU A 222 -25.96 12.44 19.52
C GLU A 222 -25.61 12.62 18.04
N TYR A 223 -24.46 12.10 17.60
CA TYR A 223 -24.01 12.15 16.21
C TYR A 223 -25.02 11.53 15.25
N PHE A 224 -25.53 10.32 15.54
CA PHE A 224 -26.57 9.70 14.73
C PHE A 224 -27.92 10.44 14.85
N GLY A 225 -28.19 11.09 15.98
CA GLY A 225 -29.31 12.02 16.15
C GLY A 225 -29.24 13.21 15.20
N MET A 226 -28.06 13.82 15.05
CA MET A 226 -27.82 14.87 14.05
C MET A 226 -28.10 14.32 12.64
N VAL A 227 -27.55 13.15 12.29
CA VAL A 227 -27.84 12.55 10.97
C VAL A 227 -29.34 12.36 10.73
N LYS A 228 -30.09 11.91 11.75
CA LYS A 228 -31.54 11.70 11.68
C LYS A 228 -32.32 12.99 11.45
N ALA A 229 -31.86 14.10 12.02
CA ALA A 229 -32.48 15.41 11.88
C ALA A 229 -32.26 16.02 10.48
N SER A 230 -31.26 15.57 9.71
CA SER A 230 -31.00 16.09 8.38
C SER A 230 -31.85 15.40 7.31
N ALA A 231 -32.79 16.15 6.71
CA ALA A 231 -33.61 15.65 5.61
C ALA A 231 -32.79 15.19 4.39
N PHE A 232 -31.63 15.82 4.16
CA PHE A 232 -30.73 15.44 3.07
C PHE A 232 -30.05 14.09 3.33
N LEU A 233 -29.50 13.88 4.53
CA LEU A 233 -28.76 12.64 4.85
C LEU A 233 -29.68 11.42 4.96
N THR A 234 -30.94 11.62 5.37
CA THR A 234 -31.96 10.56 5.47
C THR A 234 -32.68 10.28 4.15
N GLY A 235 -32.39 11.02 3.07
CA GLY A 235 -33.03 10.85 1.76
C GLY A 235 -34.49 11.28 1.70
N LYS A 236 -34.87 12.26 2.52
CA LYS A 236 -36.18 12.94 2.48
C LYS A 236 -36.19 14.09 1.45
N VAL A 237 -35.02 14.47 0.93
CA VAL A 237 -34.86 15.46 -0.15
C VAL A 237 -34.82 14.75 -1.51
N ALA A 238 -35.61 15.24 -2.48
CA ALA A 238 -35.61 14.71 -3.84
C ALA A 238 -34.23 14.84 -4.49
N GLY A 239 -33.83 13.83 -5.27
CA GLY A 239 -32.58 13.89 -6.01
C GLY A 239 -32.64 14.94 -7.13
N ARG A 240 -31.48 15.53 -7.44
CA ARG A 240 -31.38 16.50 -8.54
C ARG A 240 -31.70 15.81 -9.87
N MET A 241 -32.43 16.50 -10.75
CA MET A 241 -32.74 16.04 -12.11
C MET A 241 -33.42 14.66 -12.16
N GLY A 242 -34.35 14.39 -11.23
CA GLY A 242 -35.08 13.10 -11.19
C GLY A 242 -34.25 11.90 -10.72
N ALA A 243 -33.03 12.13 -10.21
CA ALA A 243 -32.22 11.09 -9.60
C ALA A 243 -32.81 10.60 -8.28
N LYS A 244 -32.37 9.42 -7.83
CA LYS A 244 -32.79 8.86 -6.53
C LYS A 244 -32.35 9.78 -5.37
N PRO A 245 -33.17 9.94 -4.32
CA PRO A 245 -32.77 10.64 -3.09
C PRO A 245 -31.47 10.08 -2.50
N PHE A 246 -30.58 10.96 -2.06
CA PHE A 246 -29.33 10.56 -1.42
C PHE A 246 -29.61 10.00 -0.02
N ARG A 247 -29.04 8.84 0.31
CA ARG A 247 -29.10 8.26 1.66
C ARG A 247 -27.68 7.99 2.15
N ALA A 248 -27.34 8.53 3.31
CA ALA A 248 -26.02 8.33 3.89
C ALA A 248 -25.87 6.86 4.33
N SER A 249 -24.89 6.15 3.76
CA SER A 249 -24.53 4.81 4.25
C SER A 249 -23.65 4.92 5.49
N PHE A 250 -23.59 3.84 6.28
CA PHE A 250 -22.69 3.78 7.45
C PHE A 250 -21.23 4.10 7.08
N ASP A 251 -20.72 3.57 5.96
CA ASP A 251 -19.36 3.85 5.46
C ASP A 251 -19.14 5.33 5.14
N TRP A 252 -20.18 5.99 4.62
CA TRP A 252 -20.12 7.40 4.28
C TRP A 252 -20.03 8.25 5.54
N LEU A 253 -20.77 7.90 6.59
CA LEU A 253 -20.80 8.62 7.87
C LEU A 253 -19.47 8.50 8.63
N ILE A 254 -18.86 7.32 8.68
CA ILE A 254 -17.59 7.09 9.40
C ILE A 254 -16.35 7.52 8.60
N ASN A 255 -16.53 7.98 7.36
CA ASN A 255 -15.44 8.51 6.54
C ASN A 255 -14.97 9.86 7.10
N ALA A 256 -13.66 10.03 7.28
CA ALA A 256 -13.05 11.21 7.89
C ALA A 256 -13.59 12.54 7.37
N SER A 257 -13.60 12.72 6.05
CA SER A 257 -13.98 13.99 5.42
C SER A 257 -15.46 14.31 5.54
N ASN A 258 -16.32 13.29 5.65
CA ASN A 258 -17.76 13.46 5.76
C ASN A 258 -18.19 13.57 7.23
N PHE A 259 -17.54 12.80 8.11
CA PHE A 259 -17.75 12.84 9.54
C PHE A 259 -17.62 14.28 10.08
N VAL A 260 -16.53 14.96 9.70
CA VAL A 260 -16.30 16.37 10.06
C VAL A 260 -17.45 17.27 9.58
N LYS A 261 -17.91 17.12 8.33
CA LYS A 261 -19.00 17.94 7.80
C LYS A 261 -20.32 17.75 8.53
N VAL A 262 -20.59 16.54 9.00
CA VAL A 262 -21.80 16.26 9.80
C VAL A 262 -21.68 16.91 11.17
N VAL A 263 -20.52 16.76 11.85
CA VAL A 263 -20.27 17.40 13.15
C VAL A 263 -20.29 18.93 13.06
N GLU A 264 -19.80 19.51 11.97
CA GLU A 264 -19.84 20.95 11.69
C GLU A 264 -21.24 21.47 11.34
N GLY A 265 -22.23 20.60 11.18
CA GLY A 265 -23.62 20.99 10.91
C GLY A 265 -23.92 21.40 9.47
N ASN A 266 -23.05 21.07 8.50
CA ASN A 266 -23.18 21.48 7.09
C ASN A 266 -24.43 20.95 6.37
N TYR A 267 -25.21 20.07 7.02
CA TYR A 267 -26.39 19.43 6.47
C TYR A 267 -27.69 19.76 7.26
N HIS A 268 -27.64 20.80 8.09
CA HIS A 268 -28.75 21.27 8.94
C HIS A 268 -29.31 22.65 8.55
N ALA A 269 -29.08 23.08 7.30
CA ALA A 269 -29.62 24.32 6.76
C ALA A 269 -31.09 24.20 6.32
#